data_AF-A0A7J3FKJ3-F1
#
_entry.id   AF-A0A7J3FKJ3-F1
#
_cell.length_a   1.000
_cell.length_b   1.000
_cell.length_c   1.000
_cell.angle_alpha   90.00
_cell.angle_beta   90.00
_cell.angle_gamma   90.00
#
_symmetry.space_group_name_H-M   'P 1'
#
loop_
_entity.id
_entity.type
_entity.pdbx_description
1 polymer ?
#
loop_
_entity_poly.entity_id
_entity_poly.type
_entity_poly.pdbx_seq_one_letter_code
_entity_poly.pdbx_strand_id
1 'polypeptide(L)'
;MGIAGPRHALIGEDEFRAMVEAADNPRDRAMLHVLFEGALRPGELLSMKTSSVEFKRDYCLITVNGKTGIKRILLVASTQPLLDWLRVHPHRDDPEAPLRC
;
A
#
# COMPACT_ATOMS: atom_id res chain seq x y z
N MET A 1 -21.71 16.80 10.42
CA MET A 1 -20.82 17.89 10.89
C MET A 1 -19.86 17.29 11.91
N GLY A 2 -18.75 16.72 11.43
CA GLY A 2 -17.73 16.13 12.29
C GLY A 2 -16.53 17.06 12.35
N ILE A 3 -16.45 17.89 13.39
CA ILE A 3 -15.23 18.61 13.72
C ILE A 3 -14.65 18.00 14.98
N ALA A 4 -13.50 17.33 14.83
CA ALA A 4 -12.63 17.00 15.93
C ALA A 4 -11.18 16.98 15.44
N GLY A 5 -10.53 18.14 15.46
CA GLY A 5 -9.16 18.22 15.96
C GLY A 5 -9.24 18.66 17.43
N PRO A 6 -8.27 18.37 18.34
CA PRO A 6 -6.84 18.16 18.12
C PRO A 6 -6.18 16.98 18.90
N ARG A 7 -4.85 16.84 18.71
CA ARG A 7 -3.90 15.74 19.05
C ARG A 7 -4.27 14.43 18.33
N HIS A 8 -3.40 14.00 17.40
CA HIS A 8 -3.56 12.81 16.54
C HIS A 8 -4.70 12.90 15.50
N ALA A 9 -4.58 13.79 14.50
CA ALA A 9 -5.50 13.80 13.36
C ALA A 9 -5.28 12.54 12.50
N LEU A 10 -6.14 11.53 12.67
CA LEU A 10 -6.16 10.33 11.86
C LEU A 10 -6.98 10.58 10.59
N ILE A 11 -6.53 10.02 9.47
CA ILE A 11 -7.24 10.08 8.19
C ILE A 11 -8.48 9.18 8.29
N GLY A 12 -9.66 9.77 8.10
CA GLY A 12 -10.92 9.02 8.02
C GLY A 12 -11.16 8.40 6.65
N GLU A 13 -12.21 7.58 6.52
CA GLU A 13 -12.55 6.91 5.26
C GLU A 13 -12.85 7.88 4.11
N ASP A 14 -13.56 8.97 4.38
CA ASP A 14 -13.91 9.97 3.36
C ASP A 14 -12.70 10.76 2.88
N GLU A 15 -11.77 11.09 3.79
CA GLU A 15 -10.51 11.75 3.45
C GLU A 15 -9.62 10.79 2.65
N PHE A 16 -9.53 9.52 3.06
CA PHE A 16 -8.81 8.50 2.33
C PHE A 16 -9.37 8.31 0.91
N ARG A 17 -10.70 8.26 0.77
CA ARG A 17 -11.37 8.19 -0.54
C ARG A 17 -10.99 9.40 -1.41
N ALA A 18 -11.05 10.60 -0.87
CA ALA A 18 -10.66 11.81 -1.58
C ALA A 18 -9.19 11.79 -2.04
N MET A 19 -8.28 11.24 -1.21
CA MET A 19 -6.87 11.07 -1.58
C MET A 19 -6.68 10.07 -2.72
N VAL A 20 -7.40 8.94 -2.70
CA VAL A 20 -7.34 7.93 -3.77
C VAL A 20 -7.92 8.48 -5.08
N GLU A 21 -9.02 9.23 -5.02
CA GLU A 21 -9.64 9.87 -6.18
C GLU A 21 -8.73 10.93 -6.81
N ALA A 22 -8.00 11.68 -5.99
CA ALA A 22 -7.03 12.68 -6.44
C ALA A 22 -5.73 12.09 -7.00
N ALA A 23 -5.46 10.78 -6.83
CA ALA A 23 -4.24 10.16 -7.33
C ALA A 23 -4.36 9.86 -8.85
N ASP A 24 -3.42 10.41 -9.62
CA ASP A 24 -3.45 10.36 -11.09
C ASP A 24 -3.06 9.00 -11.69
N ASN A 25 -2.32 8.17 -10.95
CA ASN A 25 -1.74 6.95 -11.47
C ASN A 25 -2.00 5.74 -10.55
N PRO A 26 -1.99 4.51 -11.11
CA PRO A 26 -2.29 3.30 -10.35
C PRO A 26 -1.24 2.99 -9.27
N ARG A 27 0.01 3.44 -9.44
CA ARG A 27 1.07 3.29 -8.42
C ARG A 27 0.67 4.01 -7.14
N ASP A 28 0.34 5.29 -7.22
CA ASP A 28 0.06 6.12 -6.05
C ASP A 28 -1.21 5.63 -5.36
N ARG A 29 -2.23 5.21 -6.11
CA ARG A 29 -3.42 4.54 -5.55
C ARG A 29 -3.03 3.28 -4.78
N ALA A 30 -2.23 2.40 -5.37
CA ALA A 30 -1.76 1.19 -4.68
C ALA A 30 -0.99 1.51 -3.39
N MET A 31 -0.10 2.50 -3.42
CA MET A 31 0.70 2.90 -2.25
C MET A 31 -0.18 3.48 -1.14
N LEU A 32 -1.19 4.29 -1.49
CA LEU A 32 -2.16 4.83 -0.53
C LEU A 32 -2.93 3.71 0.16
N HIS A 33 -3.45 2.74 -0.59
CA HIS A 33 -4.14 1.58 -0.01
C HIS A 33 -3.25 0.78 0.93
N VAL A 34 -2.01 0.46 0.53
CA VAL A 34 -1.07 -0.30 1.36
C VAL A 34 -0.71 0.46 2.65
N LEU A 35 -0.50 1.78 2.59
CA LEU A 35 -0.22 2.59 3.77
C LEU A 35 -1.42 2.65 4.72
N PHE A 36 -2.61 2.87 4.18
CA PHE A 36 -3.83 3.03 4.96
C PHE A 36 -4.22 1.72 5.65
N GLU A 37 -4.20 0.60 4.93
CA GLU A 37 -4.58 -0.72 5.45
C GLU A 37 -3.47 -1.38 6.28
N GLY A 38 -2.22 -1.29 5.81
CA GLY A 38 -1.08 -1.96 6.44
C GLY A 38 -0.45 -1.18 7.60
N ALA A 39 -0.83 0.09 7.80
CA ALA A 39 -0.26 1.01 8.79
C ALA A 39 1.28 1.02 8.78
N LEU A 40 1.87 0.91 7.59
CA LEU A 40 3.32 0.80 7.42
C LEU A 40 4.00 2.12 7.72
N ARG A 41 5.22 2.04 8.27
CA ARG A 41 6.13 3.19 8.20
C ARG A 41 6.52 3.44 6.75
N PRO A 42 6.78 4.69 6.33
CA PRO A 42 7.23 4.98 4.96
C PRO A 42 8.45 4.14 4.55
N GLY A 43 9.44 3.95 5.43
CA GLY A 43 10.61 3.11 5.13
C GLY A 43 10.30 1.62 4.93
N GLU A 44 9.25 1.10 5.58
CA GLU A 44 8.81 -0.29 5.38
C GLU A 44 8.22 -0.45 3.97
N LEU A 45 7.40 0.52 3.51
CA LEU A 45 6.89 0.54 2.13
C LEU A 45 8.00 0.77 1.09
N LEU A 46 8.85 1.78 1.30
CA LEU A 46 9.87 2.20 0.34
C LEU A 46 10.94 1.12 0.06
N SER A 47 11.06 0.13 0.95
CA SER A 47 11.95 -1.02 0.81
C SER A 47 11.30 -2.25 0.19
N MET A 48 9.99 -2.22 -0.07
CA MET A 48 9.28 -3.32 -0.72
C MET A 48 9.70 -3.45 -2.19
N LYS A 49 9.76 -4.71 -2.62
CA LYS A 49 9.97 -5.12 -4.01
C LYS A 49 8.68 -5.69 -4.58
N THR A 50 8.61 -5.90 -5.88
CA THR A 50 7.50 -6.62 -6.52
C THR A 50 7.30 -8.01 -5.89
N SER A 51 8.40 -8.71 -5.55
CA SER A 51 8.39 -9.99 -4.82
C SER A 51 7.93 -9.92 -3.36
N SER A 52 7.82 -8.71 -2.77
CA SER A 52 7.29 -8.55 -1.41
C SER A 52 5.80 -8.84 -1.32
N VAL A 53 5.08 -8.94 -2.45
CA VAL A 53 3.64 -9.14 -2.52
C VAL A 53 3.31 -10.54 -3.02
N GLU A 54 2.57 -11.30 -2.24
CA GLU A 54 2.05 -12.61 -2.64
C GLU A 54 0.53 -12.58 -2.73
N PHE A 55 -0.02 -12.77 -3.93
CA PHE A 55 -1.45 -12.79 -4.15
C PHE A 55 -2.05 -14.15 -3.80
N LYS A 56 -3.17 -14.12 -3.07
CA LYS A 56 -4.08 -15.24 -2.84
C LYS A 56 -5.40 -14.96 -3.55
N ARG A 57 -6.40 -15.82 -3.35
CA ARG A 57 -7.70 -15.72 -4.02
C ARG A 57 -8.40 -14.39 -3.73
N ASP A 58 -8.47 -14.00 -2.46
CA ASP A 58 -9.30 -12.87 -2.00
C ASP A 58 -8.50 -11.82 -1.20
N TYR A 59 -7.19 -12.00 -1.08
CA TYR A 59 -6.29 -11.14 -0.31
C TYR A 59 -4.86 -11.23 -0.85
N CYS A 60 -3.98 -10.33 -0.44
CA CYS A 60 -2.54 -10.50 -0.62
C CYS A 60 -1.81 -10.51 0.72
N LEU A 61 -0.64 -11.12 0.74
CA LEU A 61 0.28 -11.11 1.87
C LEU A 61 1.49 -10.26 1.47
N ILE A 62 1.76 -9.20 2.21
CA ILE A 62 2.96 -8.41 2.04
C ILE A 62 4.01 -8.83 3.07
N THR A 63 5.27 -8.83 2.65
CA THR A 63 6.43 -9.03 3.54
C THR A 63 7.22 -7.74 3.63
N VAL A 64 7.32 -7.18 4.83
CA VAL A 64 8.01 -5.90 5.10
C VAL A 64 9.12 -6.09 6.11
N ASN A 65 10.21 -5.32 5.97
CA ASN A 65 11.32 -5.34 6.91
C ASN A 65 11.32 -4.05 7.74
N GLY A 66 10.97 -4.18 9.02
CA GLY A 66 10.93 -3.07 9.97
C GLY A 66 12.07 -3.12 10.99
N LYS A 67 12.07 -2.16 11.92
CA LYS A 67 13.09 -2.08 12.99
C LYS A 67 13.21 -3.36 13.83
N THR A 68 12.10 -4.06 14.05
CA THR A 68 12.03 -5.28 14.88
C THR A 68 12.14 -6.56 14.05
N GLY A 69 12.54 -6.45 12.77
CA GLY A 69 12.65 -7.56 11.84
C GLY A 69 11.48 -7.64 10.86
N ILE A 70 11.40 -8.80 10.20
CA ILE A 70 10.47 -9.07 9.12
C ILE A 70 9.07 -9.32 9.67
N LYS A 71 8.07 -8.74 9.02
CA LYS A 71 6.64 -8.97 9.29
C LYS A 71 5.94 -9.39 8.02
N ARG A 72 4.91 -10.22 8.18
CA ARG A 72 4.01 -10.60 7.12
C ARG A 72 2.61 -10.11 7.47
N ILE A 73 2.02 -9.29 6.60
CA ILE A 73 0.76 -8.60 6.85
C ILE A 73 -0.23 -9.01 5.76
N LEU A 74 -1.46 -9.34 6.16
CA LEU A 74 -2.55 -9.63 5.24
C LEU A 74 -3.26 -8.34 4.88
N LEU A 75 -3.45 -8.12 3.58
CA LEU A 75 -4.20 -6.99 3.02
C LEU A 75 -5.34 -7.52 2.16
N VAL A 76 -6.55 -7.01 2.37
CA VAL A 76 -7.74 -7.32 1.59
C VAL A 76 -8.04 -6.16 0.64
N ALA A 77 -8.21 -4.95 1.16
CA ALA A 77 -8.59 -3.77 0.39
C ALA A 77 -7.51 -3.34 -0.61
N SER A 78 -6.24 -3.59 -0.30
CA SER A 78 -5.10 -3.28 -1.16
C SER A 78 -4.89 -4.28 -2.29
N THR A 79 -5.57 -5.42 -2.30
CA THR A 79 -5.34 -6.51 -3.26
C THR A 79 -5.56 -6.04 -4.70
N GLN A 80 -6.72 -5.45 -4.99
CA GLN A 80 -7.06 -5.00 -6.34
C GLN A 80 -6.19 -3.82 -6.80
N PRO A 81 -5.98 -2.75 -5.98
CA PRO A 81 -5.03 -1.68 -6.31
C PRO A 81 -3.61 -2.18 -6.62
N LEU A 82 -3.09 -3.16 -5.86
CA LEU A 82 -1.78 -3.75 -6.11
C LEU A 82 -1.74 -4.57 -7.41
N LEU A 83 -2.79 -5.33 -7.72
CA LEU A 83 -2.88 -6.04 -9.00
C LEU A 83 -2.88 -5.06 -10.18
N ASP A 84 -3.67 -3.99 -10.09
CA ASP A 84 -3.77 -2.99 -11.16
C ASP A 84 -2.45 -2.26 -11.37
N TRP A 85 -1.73 -1.97 -10.30
CA TRP A 85 -0.39 -1.41 -10.39
C TRP A 85 0.61 -2.40 -11.02
N LEU A 86 0.68 -3.64 -10.53
CA LEU A 86 1.65 -4.62 -11.04
C LEU A 86 1.42 -5.01 -12.51
N ARG A 87 0.19 -4.89 -13.03
CA ARG A 87 -0.10 -5.09 -14.46
C ARG A 87 0.67 -4.10 -15.36
N VAL A 88 0.79 -2.85 -14.92
CA VAL A 88 1.41 -1.75 -15.67
C VAL A 88 2.79 -1.35 -15.14
N HIS A 89 3.28 -2.04 -14.10
CA HIS A 89 4.57 -1.76 -13.50
C HIS A 89 5.71 -1.89 -14.54
N PRO A 90 6.58 -0.87 -14.71
CA PRO A 90 7.59 -0.85 -15.78
C PRO A 90 8.53 -2.07 -15.78
N HIS A 91 8.78 -2.63 -14.59
CA HIS A 91 9.65 -3.78 -14.38
C HIS A 91 8.90 -4.95 -13.72
N ARG A 92 7.63 -5.20 -14.10
CA ARG A 92 6.77 -6.19 -13.42
C ARG A 92 7.34 -7.62 -13.38
N ASP A 93 8.19 -7.96 -14.35
CA ASP A 93 8.80 -9.28 -14.48
C ASP A 93 10.13 -9.40 -13.69
N ASP A 94 10.59 -8.30 -13.08
CA ASP A 94 11.75 -8.28 -12.19
C ASP A 94 11.29 -8.36 -10.72
N PRO A 95 11.53 -9.48 -10.03
CA PRO A 95 11.16 -9.65 -8.62
C PRO A 95 11.92 -8.74 -7.66
N GLU A 96 13.07 -8.20 -8.09
CA GLU A 96 13.93 -7.33 -7.28
C GLU A 96 13.62 -5.85 -7.49
N ALA A 97 12.80 -5.52 -8.49
CA ALA A 97 12.40 -4.15 -8.76
C ALA A 97 11.64 -3.54 -7.56
N PRO A 98 11.90 -2.26 -7.23
CA PRO A 98 11.16 -1.57 -6.18
C PRO A 98 9.66 -1.55 -6.52
N LEU A 99 8.81 -1.88 -5.55
CA LEU A 99 7.36 -1.88 -5.75
C LEU A 99 6.82 -0.50 -6.16
N ARG A 100 7.56 0.58 -5.87
CA ARG A 100 7.16 1.98 -6.06
C ARG A 100 7.70 2.62 -7.35
N CYS A 101 8.12 1.83 -8.34
CA CYS A 101 8.83 2.35 -9.51
C CYS A 101 8.02 3.39 -10.29
#